data_AF-A0AB35Q8D2-F1
#
_entry.id   AF-A0AB35Q8D2-F1
#
_cell.length_a   1.000
_cell.length_b   1.000
_cell.length_c   1.000
_cell.angle_alpha   90.00
_cell.angle_beta   90.00
_cell.angle_gamma   90.00
#
_symmetry.space_group_name_H-M   'P 1'
#
loop_
_entity.id
_entity.type
_entity.pdbx_description
1 polymer ?
#
loop_
_entity_poly.entity_id
_entity_poly.type
_entity_poly.pdbx_seq_one_letter_code
_entity_poly.pdbx_strand_id
1 'polypeptide(L)' 'MIRRSVLRMVGSGLIHSRDDVIRYLINEGGFDIESVTDTSVTLCAPDEPEEMLTLTGWVFSSSFRLADCVSDNTCPVMYD' A
#
# COMPACT_ATOMS: atom_id res chain seq x y z
N MET A 1 -10.75 -7.06 7.77
CA MET A 1 -11.08 -6.72 6.37
C MET A 1 -9.93 -6.00 5.65
N ILE A 2 -9.24 -5.06 6.30
CA ILE A 2 -8.15 -4.23 5.74
C ILE A 2 -7.10 -5.02 4.94
N ARG A 3 -6.52 -6.08 5.52
CA ARG A 3 -5.50 -6.89 4.84
C ARG A 3 -5.96 -7.46 3.50
N ARG A 4 -7.22 -7.89 3.41
CA ARG A 4 -7.80 -8.43 2.17
C ARG A 4 -8.00 -7.33 1.13
N SER A 5 -8.42 -6.14 1.54
CA SER A 5 -8.56 -4.98 0.65
C SER A 5 -7.21 -4.55 0.08
N VAL A 6 -6.18 -4.45 0.92
CA VAL A 6 -4.81 -4.14 0.50
C VAL A 6 -4.32 -5.14 -0.56
N LEU A 7 -4.44 -6.44 -0.29
CA LEU A 7 -4.00 -7.48 -1.24
C LEU A 7 -4.79 -7.43 -2.56
N ARG A 8 -6.07 -7.09 -2.53
CA ARG A 8 -6.88 -6.92 -3.74
C ARG A 8 -6.38 -5.77 -4.60
N MET A 9 -6.04 -4.64 -3.99
CA MET A 9 -5.53 -3.45 -4.70
C MET A 9 -4.12 -3.66 -5.24
N VAL A 10 -3.28 -4.42 -4.53
CA VAL A 10 -1.99 -4.90 -5.06
C VAL A 10 -2.24 -5.74 -6.32
N GLY A 11 -3.17 -6.69 -6.26
CA GLY A 11 -3.52 -7.55 -7.40
C GLY A 11 -4.14 -6.79 -8.58
N SER A 12 -4.70 -5.60 -8.37
CA SER A 12 -5.26 -4.75 -9.42
C SER A 12 -4.32 -3.63 -9.90
N GLY A 13 -3.07 -3.59 -9.42
CA GLY A 13 -2.10 -2.55 -9.80
C GLY A 13 -2.45 -1.15 -9.29
N LEU A 14 -3.16 -1.04 -8.17
CA LEU A 14 -3.46 0.26 -7.54
C LEU A 14 -2.47 0.60 -6.42
N ILE A 15 -1.83 -0.41 -5.85
CA ILE A 15 -0.80 -0.28 -4.81
C ILE A 15 0.49 -0.87 -5.35
N HIS A 16 1.52 -0.04 -5.48
CA HIS A 16 2.83 -0.42 -5.95
C HIS A 16 3.89 -0.36 -4.85
N SER A 17 3.62 0.26 -3.72
CA SER A 17 4.60 0.41 -2.64
C SER A 17 3.95 0.45 -1.28
N ARG A 18 4.76 0.28 -0.22
CA ARG A 18 4.30 0.52 1.16
C ARG A 18 3.73 1.93 1.33
N ASP A 19 4.30 2.92 0.65
CA ASP A 19 3.84 4.30 0.73
C ASP A 19 2.41 4.45 0.19
N ASP A 20 2.03 3.68 -0.83
CA ASP A 20 0.65 3.63 -1.33
C ASP A 20 -0.29 2.95 -0.35
N VAL A 21 0.17 1.90 0.33
CA VAL A 21 -0.60 1.25 1.41
C VAL A 21 -0.90 2.26 2.52
N ILE A 22 0.11 2.99 3.00
CA ILE A 22 -0.04 3.99 4.07
C ILE A 22 -1.02 5.09 3.63
N ARG A 23 -0.86 5.61 2.40
CA ARG A 23 -1.79 6.61 1.85
C ARG A 23 -3.22 6.10 1.77
N TYR A 24 -3.43 4.85 1.36
CA TYR A 24 -4.76 4.23 1.35
C TYR A 24 -5.35 4.12 2.77
N LEU A 25 -4.56 3.67 3.76
CA LEU A 25 -5.03 3.51 5.13
C LEU A 25 -5.49 4.83 5.74
N ILE A 26 -4.78 5.92 5.45
CA ILE A 26 -5.15 7.27 5.92
C ILE A 26 -6.38 7.77 5.16
N ASN A 27 -6.31 7.83 3.82
CA ASN A 27 -7.31 8.57 3.03
C ASN A 27 -8.63 7.81 2.85
N GLU A 28 -8.54 6.51 2.54
CA GLU A 28 -9.72 5.69 2.26
C GLU A 28 -10.14 4.88 3.49
N GLY A 29 -9.15 4.47 4.30
CA GLY A 29 -9.39 3.74 5.54
C GLY A 29 -9.84 4.62 6.70
N GLY A 30 -9.50 5.91 6.68
CA GLY A 30 -9.81 6.84 7.77
C GLY A 30 -9.11 6.51 9.08
N PHE A 31 -7.96 5.84 9.02
CA PHE A 31 -7.19 5.45 10.20
C PHE A 31 -6.07 6.42 10.51
N ASP A 32 -5.77 6.60 11.79
CA ASP A 32 -4.58 7.27 12.26
C ASP A 32 -3.40 6.30 12.30
N ILE A 33 -2.22 6.75 11.86
CA ILE A 33 -1.00 5.95 11.85
C ILE A 33 -0.20 6.24 13.12
N GLU A 34 -0.23 5.30 14.05
CA GLU A 34 0.46 5.40 15.34
C GLU A 34 1.95 5.09 15.23
N SER A 35 2.32 4.07 14.44
CA SER A 35 3.73 3.77 14.20
C SER A 35 3.98 3.05 12.87
N VAL A 36 5.16 3.29 12.31
CA VAL A 36 5.65 2.59 11.12
C VAL A 36 7.04 2.07 11.44
N THR A 37 7.22 0.76 11.33
CA THR A 37 8.52 0.09 11.45
C THR A 37 8.98 -0.39 10.07
N ASP A 38 10.13 -1.07 10.00
CA ASP A 38 10.58 -1.71 8.76
C ASP A 38 9.67 -2.85 8.29
N THR A 39 8.88 -3.46 9.19
CA THR A 39 8.11 -4.69 8.89
C THR A 39 6.62 -4.58 9.21
N SER A 40 6.19 -3.47 9.79
CA SER A 40 4.81 -3.28 10.23
C SER A 40 4.33 -1.83 10.13
N VAL A 41 3.00 -1.69 10.09
CA VAL A 41 2.28 -0.43 10.25
C VAL A 41 1.24 -0.64 11.36
N THR A 42 1.26 0.18 12.39
CA THR A 42 0.27 0.18 13.47
C THR A 42 -0.64 1.38 13.34
N LEU A 43 -1.93 1.14 13.48
CA LEU A 43 -2.97 2.14 13.29
C LEU A 43 -4.06 2.00 14.35
N CYS A 44 -4.85 3.05 14.54
CA CYS A 44 -6.06 3.05 15.35
C CYS A 44 -7.19 3.76 14.58
N ALA A 45 -8.42 3.57 15.05
CA ALA A 45 -9.54 4.37 14.59
C ALA A 45 -9.55 5.70 15.35
N PRO A 46 -9.84 6.85 14.70
CA PRO A 46 -9.78 8.16 15.34
C PRO A 46 -10.79 8.31 16.50
N ASP A 47 -11.90 7.57 16.45
CA ASP A 47 -12.92 7.49 17.49
C ASP A 47 -12.58 6.49 18.62
N GLU A 48 -11.67 5.54 18.37
CA GLU A 48 -11.23 4.52 19.32
C GLU A 48 -9.69 4.43 19.35
N PRO A 49 -8.99 5.48 19.82
CA PRO A 49 -7.52 5.57 19.75
C PRO A 49 -6.79 4.55 20.64
N GLU A 50 -7.48 3.98 21.63
CA GLU A 50 -6.93 2.92 22.49
C GLU A 50 -6.90 1.55 21.80
N GLU A 51 -7.73 1.35 20.77
CA GLU A 51 -7.82 0.10 20.00
C GLU A 51 -6.81 0.11 18.84
N MET A 52 -5.66 -0.51 19.09
CA MET A 52 -4.55 -0.56 18.13
C MET A 52 -4.56 -1.83 17.29
N LEU A 53 -4.42 -1.67 15.98
CA LEU A 53 -4.22 -2.77 15.03
C LEU A 53 -2.83 -2.68 14.40
N THR A 54 -2.03 -3.74 14.57
CA THR A 54 -0.72 -3.86 13.91
C THR A 54 -0.81 -4.75 12.67
N LEU A 55 -0.55 -4.16 11.50
CA LEU A 55 -0.49 -4.84 10.22
C LEU A 55 0.94 -5.27 9.92
N THR A 56 1.13 -6.57 9.74
CA THR A 56 2.44 -7.19 9.45
C THR A 56 2.40 -8.01 8.15
N GLY A 57 3.58 -8.19 7.57
CA GLY A 57 3.78 -8.97 6.34
C GLY A 57 4.45 -8.15 5.26
N TRP A 58 4.86 -8.83 4.18
CA TRP A 58 5.69 -8.23 3.14
C TRP A 58 5.14 -6.92 2.61
N VAL A 59 3.83 -6.84 2.29
CA VAL A 59 3.18 -5.62 1.77
C VAL A 59 3.20 -4.42 2.73
N PHE A 60 3.43 -4.64 4.02
CA PHE A 60 3.57 -3.58 5.04
C PHE A 60 5.04 -3.30 5.40
N SER A 61 5.98 -4.02 4.77
CA SER A 61 7.42 -3.84 4.99
C SER A 61 8.00 -2.74 4.10
N SER A 62 9.10 -2.12 4.53
CA SER A 62 9.84 -1.11 3.77
C SER A 62 10.37 -1.60 2.44
N SER A 63 10.50 -2.92 2.29
CA SER A 63 10.99 -3.59 1.08
C SER A 63 9.90 -3.82 0.02
N PHE A 64 8.63 -3.59 0.35
CA PHE A 64 7.56 -3.78 -0.62
C PHE A 64 7.53 -2.64 -1.65
N ARG A 65 7.98 -2.97 -2.86
CA ARG A 65 7.77 -2.20 -4.08
C ARG A 65 7.52 -3.17 -5.23
N LEU A 66 6.48 -2.92 -6.02
CA LEU A 66 6.28 -3.50 -7.34
C LEU A 66 7.00 -2.62 -8.35
N ALA A 67 7.60 -3.23 -9.37
CA ALA A 67 8.09 -2.47 -10.51
C ALA A 67 6.89 -1.76 -11.16
N ASP A 68 7.03 -0.46 -11.45
CA ASP A 68 6.06 0.23 -12.29
C ASP A 68 6.00 -0.57 -13.61
N CYS A 69 4.87 -1.23 -13.86
CA CYS A 69 4.58 -1.72 -15.20
C CYS A 69 4.29 -0.49 -16.05
N VAL A 70 5.35 0.23 -16.44
CA VAL A 70 5.28 1.14 -17.58
C VAL A 70 4.79 0.27 -18.71
N SER A 71 3.52 0.47 -19.07
CA SER A 71 2.99 0.02 -20.35
C SER A 71 3.68 0.90 -21.38
N ASP A 72 4.95 0.57 -21.65
CA ASP A 72 5.77 1.26 -22.62
C ASP A 72 5.26 0.81 -23.99
N ASN A 73 4.12 1.38 -24.38
CA ASN A 73 3.57 1.28 -25.74
C ASN A 73 4.41 2.16 -26.70
N THR A 74 5.72 2.21 -26.52
CA THR A 74 6.64 2.73 -27.52
C THR A 74 6.76 1.68 -28.62
N CYS A 75 5.79 1.67 -29.53
CA CYS A 75 5.94 1.02 -30.82
C CYS A 75 7.23 1.57 -31.46
N PRO A 76 8.23 0.74 -31.80
CA PRO A 76 9.35 1.23 -32.58
C PRO A 76 8.83 1.65 -33.95
N VAL A 77 8.82 2.95 -34.20
CA VAL A 77 8.64 3.50 -35.54
C VAL A 77 9.87 3.05 -36.33
N MET A 78 9.71 2.00 -37.13
CA MET A 78 10.68 1.63 -38.16
C MET A 78 10.62 2.77 -39.18
N TYR A 79 11.67 3.58 -39.25
CA TYR A 79 11.85 4.49 -40.37
C TYR A 79 12.31 3.67 -41.58
N ASP A 80 11.59 3.78 -42.69
CA ASP A 80 11.97 3.28 -44.03
C ASP A 80 13.26 3.96 -44.54
#